data_AF-A0A6B3HQX6-F1
#
_entry.id   AF-A0A6B3HQX6-F1
#
_cell.length_a   1.000
_cell.length_b   1.000
_cell.length_c   1.000
_cell.angle_alpha   90.00
_cell.angle_beta   90.00
_cell.angle_gamma   90.00
#
_symmetry.space_group_name_H-M   'P 1'
#
loop_
_entity.id
_entity.type
_entity.pdbx_description
1 polymer ?
#
loop_
_entity_poly.entity_id
_entity_poly.type
_entity_poly.pdbx_seq_one_letter_code
_entity_poly.pdbx_strand_id
1 'polypeptide(L)' 'SETSAMIGDRMDTDVLAGLEAGMQTFLVLTGLTGLADIDRYPFRPSHVVDSIADLVDLIDLPDQADRP' A
#
# COMPACT_ATOMS: atom_id res chain seq x y z
N SER A 1 -1.27 -4.82 -19.27
CA SER A 1 -2.21 -4.53 -18.19
C SER A 1 -1.54 -3.56 -17.25
N GLU A 2 -2.15 -2.43 -16.90
CA GLU A 2 -1.59 -1.51 -15.91
C GLU A 2 -2.08 -1.94 -14.51
N THR A 3 -1.19 -2.51 -13.71
CA THR A 3 -1.47 -2.81 -12.29
C THR A 3 -1.23 -1.53 -11.49
N SER A 4 -2.24 -1.05 -10.77
CA SER A 4 -2.15 0.13 -9.91
C SER A 4 -2.29 -0.24 -8.44
N ALA A 5 -1.62 0.49 -7.56
CA ALA A 5 -1.68 0.33 -6.11
C ALA A 5 -1.86 1.69 -5.42
N MET A 6 -2.47 1.68 -4.23
CA MET A 6 -2.65 2.84 -3.37
C MET A 6 -1.56 2.86 -2.30
N ILE A 7 -0.83 3.96 -2.18
CA ILE A 7 0.21 4.18 -1.16
C ILE A 7 -0.21 5.41 -0.36
N GLY A 8 -0.24 5.30 0.96
CA GLY A 8 -0.63 6.42 1.83
C GLY A 8 -0.25 6.19 3.29
N ASP A 9 -0.51 7.19 4.13
CA ASP A 9 -0.13 7.20 5.55
C ASP A 9 -1.33 7.24 6.49
N ARG A 10 -2.56 7.23 5.94
CA ARG A 10 -3.82 7.29 6.70
C ARG A 10 -4.70 6.09 6.44
N MET A 11 -5.19 5.50 7.53
CA MET A 11 -6.13 4.38 7.48
C MET A 11 -7.52 4.79 6.98
N ASP A 12 -8.03 5.92 7.47
CA ASP A 12 -9.40 6.40 7.22
C ASP A 12 -9.61 7.01 5.83
N THR A 13 -8.54 7.38 5.14
CA THR A 13 -8.60 7.95 3.79
C THR A 13 -7.93 7.03 2.78
N ASP A 14 -6.62 6.86 2.85
CA ASP A 14 -5.85 6.28 1.76
C ASP A 14 -6.09 4.78 1.68
N VAL A 15 -5.97 4.09 2.81
CA VAL A 15 -6.21 2.65 2.89
C VAL A 15 -7.69 2.35 2.60
N LEU A 16 -8.62 3.09 3.18
CA LEU A 16 -10.05 2.88 2.93
C LEU A 16 -10.39 3.07 1.45
N ALA A 17 -9.96 4.16 0.83
CA ALA A 17 -10.23 4.42 -0.59
C ALA A 17 -9.59 3.37 -1.50
N GLY A 18 -8.36 2.92 -1.20
CA GLY A 18 -7.70 1.87 -1.96
C GLY A 18 -8.44 0.52 -1.86
N LEU A 19 -8.92 0.15 -0.67
CA LEU A 19 -9.72 -1.04 -0.47
C LEU A 19 -11.07 -0.96 -1.21
N GLU A 20 -11.76 0.18 -1.14
CA GLU A 20 -13.02 0.41 -1.86
C GLU A 20 -12.84 0.38 -3.38
N ALA A 21 -11.68 0.80 -3.87
CA ALA A 21 -11.30 0.71 -5.28
C ALA A 21 -10.79 -0.68 -5.70
N GLY A 22 -10.70 -1.65 -4.78
CA GLY A 22 -10.15 -2.98 -5.05
C GLY A 22 -8.65 -2.98 -5.37
N MET A 23 -7.93 -1.94 -4.95
CA MET A 23 -6.49 -1.78 -5.15
C MET A 23 -5.70 -2.43 -4.01
N GLN A 24 -4.48 -2.88 -4.32
CA GLN A 24 -3.51 -3.23 -3.29
C GLN A 24 -3.11 -1.96 -2.52
N THR A 25 -3.10 -2.01 -1.19
CA THR A 25 -2.82 -0.86 -0.33
C THR A 25 -1.51 -1.02 0.44
N PHE A 26 -0.69 0.01 0.44
CA PHE A 26 0.55 0.10 1.21
C PHE A 26 0.46 1.27 2.19
N LEU A 27 0.39 0.97 3.49
CA LEU A 27 0.46 1.96 4.54
C LEU A 27 1.94 2.23 4.86
N VAL A 28 2.39 3.47 4.69
CA VAL A 28 3.74 3.91 5.09
C VAL A 28 3.72 4.52 6.50
N LEU A 29 4.69 4.16 7.34
CA LEU A 29 4.77 4.62 8.74
C LEU A 29 5.53 5.94 8.93
N THR A 30 5.99 6.57 7.84
CA THR A 30 6.63 7.89 7.89
C THR A 30 5.67 9.05 8.15
N GLY A 31 4.35 8.82 8.05
CA GLY A 31 3.33 9.86 8.15
C GLY A 31 2.53 9.82 9.46
N LEU A 32 1.21 9.95 9.36
CA LEU A 32 0.33 10.15 10.51
C LEU A 32 0.00 8.86 11.28
N THR A 33 -0.27 7.76 10.59
CA THR A 33 -0.70 6.51 11.23
C THR A 33 0.50 5.76 11.79
N GLY A 34 0.48 5.46 13.09
CA GLY A 34 1.40 4.52 13.72
C GLY A 34 0.87 3.08 13.75
N LEU A 35 1.74 2.12 14.00
CA LEU A 35 1.37 0.69 14.08
C LEU A 35 0.21 0.41 15.05
N ALA A 36 0.20 1.09 16.21
CA ALA A 36 -0.84 0.92 17.22
C ALA A 36 -2.22 1.47 16.80
N ASP A 37 -2.26 2.39 15.83
CA ASP A 37 -3.52 2.95 15.34
C ASP A 37 -4.24 1.98 14.42
N ILE A 38 -3.52 1.08 13.73
CA ILE A 38 -4.09 0.11 12.80
C ILE A 38 -5.11 -0.79 13.52
N ASP A 39 -4.85 -1.16 14.77
CA ASP A 39 -5.75 -2.01 15.57
C ASP A 39 -7.08 -1.35 15.94
N ARG A 40 -7.23 -0.04 15.72
CA ARG A 40 -8.48 0.69 15.95
C ARG A 40 -9.46 0.60 14.79
N TYR A 41 -9.02 0.09 13.64
CA TYR A 41 -9.82 0.02 12.43
C TYR A 41 -10.34 -1.41 12.18
N PRO A 42 -11.57 -1.57 11.68
CA PRO A 42 -12.15 -2.89 11.37
C PRO A 42 -11.63 -3.47 10.04
N PHE A 43 -10.68 -2.80 9.39
CA PHE A 43 -10.04 -3.19 8.13
C PHE A 43 -8.53 -3.02 8.23
N ARG A 44 -7.78 -3.64 7.32
CA ARG A 44 -6.32 -3.65 7.30
C ARG A 44 -5.77 -3.28 5.93
N PRO A 45 -4.64 -2.56 5.84
CA PRO A 45 -3.93 -2.40 4.58
C PRO A 45 -3.40 -3.76 4.10
N SER A 46 -3.13 -3.89 2.81
CA SER A 46 -2.50 -5.10 2.25
C SER A 46 -1.08 -5.27 2.78
N HIS A 47 -0.35 -4.16 2.93
CA HIS A 47 1.01 -4.12 3.46
C HIS A 47 1.21 -2.90 4.36
N VAL A 48 2.07 -3.07 5.35
CA VAL A 48 2.59 -1.98 6.20
C VAL A 48 4.10 -1.96 6.00
N VAL A 49 4.65 -0.79 5.68
CA VAL A 49 6.08 -0.60 5.45
C VAL A 49 6.57 0.64 6.20
N ASP A 50 7.86 0.68 6.53
CA ASP A 50 8.40 1.80 7.29
C ASP A 50 8.43 3.07 6.43
N SER A 51 8.74 2.95 5.13
CA SER A 51 8.83 4.08 4.19
C SER A 51 8.45 3.70 2.77
N ILE A 52 8.12 4.71 1.95
CA ILE A 52 7.97 4.53 0.49
C ILE A 52 9.25 4.04 -0.18
N ALA A 53 10.42 4.32 0.42
CA ALA A 53 11.71 3.83 -0.06
C ALA A 53 11.79 2.30 -0.10
N ASP A 54 11.05 1.62 0.78
CA ASP A 54 11.01 0.15 0.84
C ASP A 54 10.20 -0.47 -0.31
N LEU A 55 9.54 0.36 -1.13
CA LEU A 55 8.72 -0.06 -2.26
C LEU A 55 9.45 0.04 -3.60
N VAL A 56 10.65 0.61 -3.66
CA VAL A 56 11.40 0.85 -4.91
C VAL A 56 11.66 -0.47 -5.64
N ASP A 57 12.03 -1.52 -4.92
CA ASP A 57 12.33 -2.85 -5.48
C ASP A 57 11.10 -3.51 -6.14
N LEU A 58 9.88 -3.07 -5.82
CA LEU A 58 8.65 -3.60 -6.42
C LEU A 58 8.40 -3.04 -7.84
N ILE A 59 8.99 -1.89 -8.17
CA ILE A 59 8.80 -1.19 -9.44
C ILE A 59 9.88 -1.61 -10.46
N ASP A 60 11.06 -2.01 -9.98
CA ASP A 60 12.20 -2.44 -10.82
C ASP A 60 12.14 -3.91 -11.26
N LEU A 61 11.06 -4.63 -10.96
CA LEU A 61 10.86 -5.95 -11.53
C LEU A 61 10.57 -5.80 -13.03
N PRO A 62 11.38 -6.42 -13.93
CA PRO A 62 11.05 -6.41 -15.34
C PRO A 62 9.66 -6.98 -15.51
N ASP A 63 8.83 -6.26 -16.27
CA ASP A 63 7.45 -6.63 -16.57
C ASP A 63 7.43 -8.11 -17.00
N GLN A 64 6.90 -8.98 -16.15
CA GLN A 64 6.85 -10.43 -16.38
C GLN A 64 5.88 -10.78 -17.53
N ALA A 65 5.31 -9.76 -18.19
CA ALA A 65 4.48 -9.87 -19.38
C ALA A 65 5.22 -10.35 -20.64
N ASP A 66 6.56 -10.44 -20.62
CA ASP A 66 7.38 -10.92 -21.77
C ASP A 66 7.99 -12.32 -21.54
N ARG A 67 7.30 -13.22 -20.82
CA ARG A 67 7.67 -14.65 -20.84
C ARG A 67 7.07 -15.32 -22.09
N PRO A 68 7.88 -16.07 -22.87
CA PRO A 68 7.40 -16.78 -24.07
C PRO A 68 6.41 -17.91 -23.74
#